data_AF-A0A812E222-F1
#
_entry.id   AF-A0A812E222-F1
#
_cell.length_a   1.000
_cell.length_b   1.000
_cell.length_c   1.000
_cell.angle_alpha   90.00
_cell.angle_beta   90.00
_cell.angle_gamma   90.00
#
_symmetry.space_group_name_H-M   'P 1'
#
loop_
_entity.id
_entity.type
_entity.pdbx_description
1 polymer ?
#
loop_
_entity_poly.entity_id
_entity_poly.type
_entity_poly.pdbx_seq_one_letter_code
_entity_poly.pdbx_strand_id
1 'polypeptide(L)'
;MERTTNNFIVCIFLVFAVNSVWTFTSLKPLKHLPYKWLPGLNLSYCEYEGIKLMTGSNFIDIDKCISCSCITNLGLSCYGIGASAGVIQFDDCVAVSDNFLQFHRTITMKTVVVCVLLAFVVACATAMCIKGNMKRVPYKWSKGELLYCEYKEMKFKVGSKFTDVDACMRCSCDENGLDCCGIGYYAGVMSIEGCEIVPDHCKIAILNKNKTALCH
;
A
#
# COMPACT_ATOMS: atom_id res chain seq x y z
N MET A 1 -29.61 -32.04 -21.96
CA MET A 1 -28.20 -31.68 -22.18
C MET A 1 -28.05 -30.19 -21.94
N GLU A 2 -27.68 -29.84 -20.72
CA GLU A 2 -27.40 -28.47 -20.27
C GLU A 2 -26.10 -27.94 -20.88
N ARG A 3 -26.11 -26.68 -21.31
CA ARG A 3 -24.91 -25.87 -21.58
C ARG A 3 -24.70 -24.91 -20.40
N THR A 4 -23.81 -25.26 -19.49
CA THR A 4 -23.39 -24.47 -18.32
C THR A 4 -22.03 -23.78 -18.51
N THR A 5 -21.61 -23.50 -19.75
CA THR A 5 -20.25 -23.00 -20.05
C THR A 5 -20.09 -21.47 -20.14
N ASN A 6 -21.17 -20.68 -20.15
CA ASN A 6 -21.06 -19.22 -20.37
C ASN A 6 -20.82 -18.37 -19.11
N ASN A 7 -21.12 -18.87 -17.91
CA ASN A 7 -20.94 -18.08 -16.68
C ASN A 7 -19.48 -18.08 -16.18
N PHE A 8 -18.68 -19.06 -16.57
CA PHE A 8 -17.30 -19.18 -16.09
C PHE A 8 -16.35 -18.18 -16.79
N ILE A 9 -16.61 -17.87 -18.07
CA ILE A 9 -15.79 -16.94 -18.86
C ILE A 9 -16.01 -15.49 -18.42
N VAL A 10 -17.24 -15.11 -18.04
CA VAL A 10 -17.56 -13.75 -17.57
C VAL A 10 -16.87 -13.44 -16.23
N CYS A 11 -16.71 -14.43 -15.35
CA CYS A 11 -15.97 -14.25 -14.10
C CYS A 11 -14.46 -14.03 -14.34
N ILE A 12 -13.86 -14.69 -15.33
CA ILE A 12 -12.43 -14.55 -15.64
C ILE A 12 -12.11 -13.15 -16.18
N PHE A 13 -12.96 -12.59 -17.05
CA PHE A 13 -12.74 -11.23 -17.58
C PHE A 13 -12.86 -10.12 -16.52
N LEU A 14 -13.72 -10.29 -15.51
CA LEU A 14 -13.81 -9.35 -14.39
C LEU A 14 -12.58 -9.40 -13.46
N VAL A 15 -11.96 -10.57 -13.27
CA VAL A 15 -10.75 -10.69 -12.45
C VAL A 15 -9.53 -10.04 -13.11
N PHE A 16 -9.44 -10.05 -14.44
CA PHE A 16 -8.35 -9.39 -15.16
C PHE A 16 -8.48 -7.86 -15.20
N ALA A 17 -9.69 -7.29 -15.23
CA ALA A 17 -9.88 -5.84 -15.21
C ALA A 17 -9.56 -5.19 -13.84
N VAL A 18 -9.63 -5.95 -12.74
CA VAL A 18 -9.33 -5.45 -11.38
C VAL A 18 -7.82 -5.49 -11.07
N ASN A 19 -7.03 -6.26 -11.81
CA ASN A 19 -5.58 -6.38 -11.57
C ASN A 19 -4.71 -5.29 -12.24
N SER A 20 -5.30 -4.34 -12.96
CA SER A 20 -4.56 -3.27 -13.65
C SER A 20 -4.92 -1.85 -13.20
N VAL A 21 -5.66 -1.68 -12.09
CA VAL A 21 -6.01 -0.35 -11.60
C VAL A 21 -5.35 -0.07 -10.25
N TRP A 22 -4.58 1.00 -10.29
CA TRP A 22 -3.81 1.61 -9.23
C TRP A 22 -4.64 1.90 -7.98
N THR A 23 -4.00 1.70 -6.83
CA THR A 23 -4.47 2.09 -5.50
C THR A 23 -4.71 3.60 -5.43
N PHE A 24 -5.98 4.00 -5.37
CA PHE A 24 -6.42 5.26 -4.76
C PHE A 24 -7.59 4.95 -3.83
N THR A 25 -7.31 4.73 -2.56
CA THR A 25 -8.34 4.79 -1.52
C THR A 25 -8.41 6.21 -0.98
N SER A 26 -9.44 6.91 -1.43
CA SER A 26 -10.00 8.11 -0.82
C SER A 26 -10.27 7.86 0.68
N LEU A 27 -9.52 8.56 1.53
CA LEU A 27 -9.72 8.58 2.98
C LEU A 27 -10.87 9.54 3.31
N LYS A 28 -11.96 9.01 3.88
CA LYS A 28 -12.97 9.83 4.57
C LYS A 28 -12.31 10.59 5.73
N PRO A 29 -12.78 11.81 6.06
CA PRO A 29 -12.16 12.62 7.09
C PRO A 29 -12.26 11.94 8.46
N LEU A 30 -11.10 11.71 9.07
CA LEU A 30 -11.01 11.31 10.47
C LEU A 30 -11.58 12.45 11.33
N LYS A 31 -12.64 12.13 12.09
CA LYS A 31 -13.11 13.00 13.16
C LYS A 31 -11.97 13.24 14.16
N HIS A 32 -11.73 14.51 14.44
CA HIS A 32 -10.76 15.00 15.42
C HIS A 32 -10.80 14.21 16.74
N LEU A 33 -9.69 13.55 17.07
CA LEU A 33 -9.37 13.20 18.44
C LEU A 33 -8.51 14.32 19.03
N PRO A 34 -8.81 14.83 20.24
CA PRO A 34 -8.03 15.89 20.87
C PRO A 34 -6.71 15.29 21.38
N TYR A 35 -5.64 15.46 20.62
CA TYR A 35 -4.29 15.20 21.12
C TYR A 35 -3.90 16.33 22.07
N LYS A 36 -3.55 15.96 23.30
CA LYS A 36 -3.14 16.89 24.35
C LYS A 36 -1.67 17.26 24.12
N TRP A 37 -1.42 18.50 23.74
CA TRP A 37 -0.10 19.03 23.41
C TRP A 37 0.86 19.01 24.62
N LEU A 38 2.09 18.55 24.41
CA LEU A 38 3.20 18.67 25.37
C LEU A 38 3.82 20.08 25.24
N PRO A 39 3.87 20.89 26.32
CA PRO A 39 4.47 22.22 26.27
C PRO A 39 6.00 22.14 26.18
N GLY A 40 6.59 22.67 25.11
CA GLY A 40 8.05 22.83 24.99
C GLY A 40 8.63 22.68 23.58
N LEU A 41 7.88 22.16 22.60
CA LEU A 41 8.33 22.12 21.21
C LEU A 41 7.75 23.31 20.43
N ASN A 42 8.62 24.21 19.97
CA ASN A 42 8.28 25.21 18.95
C ASN A 42 8.08 24.51 17.60
N LEU A 43 6.92 23.89 17.40
CA LEU A 43 6.50 23.34 16.13
C LEU A 43 5.93 24.47 15.26
N SER A 44 6.58 24.74 14.13
CA SER A 44 6.02 25.59 13.09
C SER A 44 4.86 24.85 12.39
N TYR A 45 3.82 25.58 12.03
CA TYR A 45 2.67 25.08 11.28
C TYR A 45 2.34 26.03 10.13
N CYS A 46 1.77 25.49 9.05
CA CYS A 46 1.14 26.29 8.00
C CYS A 46 -0.38 26.28 8.21
N GLU A 47 -1.06 27.34 7.80
CA GLU A 47 -2.52 27.40 7.81
C GLU A 47 -3.05 27.46 6.37
N TYR A 48 -3.91 26.50 6.01
CA TYR A 48 -4.54 26.43 4.70
C TYR A 48 -6.05 26.27 4.91
N GLU A 49 -6.84 27.25 4.45
CA GLU A 49 -8.31 27.25 4.61
C GLU A 49 -8.77 27.04 6.07
N GLY A 50 -8.03 27.61 7.04
CA GLY A 50 -8.32 27.48 8.48
C GLY A 50 -7.85 26.17 9.11
N ILE A 51 -7.23 25.26 8.34
CA ILE A 51 -6.66 24.01 8.85
C ILE A 51 -5.17 24.21 9.14
N LYS A 52 -4.75 23.89 10.37
CA LYS A 52 -3.34 23.91 10.77
C LYS A 52 -2.64 22.61 10.39
N LEU A 53 -1.62 22.71 9.56
CA LEU A 53 -0.84 21.61 9.02
C LEU A 53 0.58 21.67 9.57
N MET A 54 1.14 20.51 9.93
CA MET A 54 2.50 20.44 10.45
C MET A 54 3.52 20.68 9.34
N THR A 55 4.61 21.38 9.66
CA THR A 55 5.71 21.56 8.71
C THR A 55 6.25 20.23 8.20
N GLY A 56 6.44 20.11 6.88
CA GLY A 56 6.85 18.89 6.17
C GLY A 56 5.69 18.05 5.62
N SER A 57 4.43 18.40 5.91
CA SER A 57 3.29 17.68 5.34
C SER A 57 3.01 18.08 3.89
N ASN A 58 2.68 17.09 3.06
CA ASN A 58 2.14 17.26 1.71
C ASN A 58 0.67 16.85 1.69
N PHE A 59 -0.16 17.59 0.98
CA PHE A 59 -1.58 17.29 0.81
C PHE A 59 -2.08 17.72 -0.57
N ILE A 60 -3.20 17.14 -0.99
CA ILE A 60 -3.83 17.43 -2.28
C ILE A 60 -5.21 18.00 -1.98
N ASP A 61 -5.50 19.19 -2.52
CA ASP A 61 -6.83 19.77 -2.55
C ASP A 61 -7.47 19.41 -3.88
N ILE A 62 -8.39 18.44 -3.84
CA ILE A 62 -9.05 17.89 -5.02
C ILE A 62 -10.01 18.92 -5.62
N ASP A 63 -10.69 19.71 -4.78
CA ASP A 63 -11.67 20.71 -5.22
C ASP A 63 -10.99 21.82 -6.04
N LYS A 64 -9.73 22.11 -5.72
CA LYS A 64 -8.91 23.10 -6.44
C LYS A 64 -7.88 22.50 -7.40
N CYS A 65 -7.76 21.18 -7.45
CA CYS A 65 -6.80 20.45 -8.27
C CYS A 65 -5.34 20.92 -8.10
N ILE A 66 -4.94 21.15 -6.84
CA ILE A 66 -3.59 21.58 -6.49
C ILE A 66 -2.93 20.60 -5.52
N SER A 67 -1.62 20.44 -5.67
CA SER A 67 -0.77 19.71 -4.71
C SER A 67 0.03 20.74 -3.92
N CYS A 68 -0.04 20.66 -2.59
CA CYS A 68 0.56 21.63 -1.70
C CYS A 68 1.52 20.97 -0.71
N SER A 69 2.61 21.65 -0.41
CA SER A 69 3.62 21.27 0.58
C SER A 69 3.84 22.42 1.56
N CYS A 70 3.80 22.11 2.86
CA CYS A 70 4.14 23.07 3.92
C CYS A 70 5.63 23.01 4.22
N ILE A 71 6.39 24.02 3.79
CA ILE A 71 7.85 24.05 3.88
C ILE A 71 8.29 24.79 5.16
N THR A 72 9.41 24.37 5.76
CA THR A 72 10.07 25.13 6.85
C THR A 72 10.36 26.55 6.37
N ASN A 73 9.94 27.57 7.15
CA ASN A 73 9.85 29.02 6.84
C ASN A 73 8.43 29.59 6.61
N LEU A 74 7.37 28.90 7.09
CA LEU A 74 5.96 29.34 7.04
C LEU A 74 5.36 29.51 5.62
N GLY A 75 6.06 29.07 4.58
CA GLY A 75 5.59 29.15 3.20
C GLY A 75 4.82 27.90 2.77
N LEU A 76 3.63 28.10 2.19
CA LEU A 76 2.89 27.06 1.50
C LEU A 76 3.30 27.08 0.02
N SER A 77 3.87 25.98 -0.47
CA SER A 77 4.20 25.83 -1.89
C SER A 77 3.17 24.92 -2.53
N CYS A 78 2.33 25.51 -3.38
CA CYS A 78 1.34 24.76 -4.16
C CYS A 78 1.70 24.83 -5.63
N TYR A 79 1.56 23.71 -6.33
CA TYR A 79 1.63 23.66 -7.78
C TYR A 79 0.31 23.10 -8.32
N GLY A 80 -0.19 23.74 -9.38
CA GLY A 80 -1.36 23.27 -10.09
C GLY A 80 -1.05 21.93 -10.74
N ILE A 81 -1.98 20.98 -10.59
CA ILE A 81 -1.89 19.69 -11.27
C ILE A 81 -2.43 19.93 -12.69
N GLY A 82 -1.64 20.66 -13.50
CA GLY A 82 -2.06 21.19 -14.80
C GLY A 82 -1.05 20.92 -15.91
N ALA A 83 -1.38 19.94 -16.75
CA ALA A 83 -1.01 19.71 -18.15
C ALA A 83 0.37 20.20 -18.65
N SER A 84 1.31 19.27 -18.77
CA SER A 84 2.42 19.39 -19.74
C SER A 84 2.47 18.18 -20.68
N ALA A 85 2.08 18.47 -21.93
CA ALA A 85 2.42 17.82 -23.20
C ALA A 85 2.55 16.28 -23.24
N GLY A 86 1.42 15.59 -23.24
CA GLY A 86 1.33 14.18 -23.62
C GLY A 86 -0.02 13.60 -23.23
N VAL A 87 -0.85 13.30 -24.23
CA VAL A 87 -2.27 12.97 -24.11
C VAL A 87 -2.56 11.89 -23.07
N ILE A 88 -3.01 12.31 -21.88
CA ILE A 88 -3.94 11.59 -21.02
C ILE A 88 -4.87 12.65 -20.42
N GLN A 89 -6.10 12.66 -20.90
CA GLN A 89 -7.18 13.54 -20.44
C GLN A 89 -7.80 12.88 -19.19
N PHE A 90 -7.81 13.60 -18.06
CA PHE A 90 -8.32 13.14 -16.78
C PHE A 90 -9.68 13.75 -16.51
N ASP A 91 -10.69 12.91 -16.43
CA ASP A 91 -12.08 13.34 -16.47
C ASP A 91 -12.76 13.39 -15.09
N ASP A 92 -12.23 14.29 -14.24
CA ASP A 92 -12.97 15.17 -13.31
C ASP A 92 -11.98 16.23 -12.76
N CYS A 93 -10.94 16.64 -13.52
CA CYS A 93 -10.97 17.81 -14.41
C CYS A 93 -11.66 17.71 -15.80
N VAL A 94 -12.52 16.73 -16.03
CA VAL A 94 -13.54 16.79 -17.10
C VAL A 94 -14.85 16.26 -16.57
N ALA A 95 -15.92 16.96 -16.91
CA ALA A 95 -17.27 16.53 -16.64
C ALA A 95 -17.55 15.11 -17.15
N VAL A 96 -17.90 14.20 -16.25
CA VAL A 96 -18.54 12.93 -16.59
C VAL A 96 -19.78 13.18 -17.47
N SER A 97 -19.74 12.69 -18.70
CA SER A 97 -20.85 12.67 -19.67
C SER A 97 -21.79 11.48 -19.40
N ASP A 98 -23.10 11.76 -19.37
CA ASP A 98 -24.26 10.95 -18.94
C ASP A 98 -24.52 9.59 -19.66
N ASN A 99 -23.51 8.86 -20.16
CA ASN A 99 -23.76 7.66 -20.99
C ASN A 99 -23.49 6.29 -20.33
N PHE A 100 -23.21 6.20 -19.03
CA PHE A 100 -22.92 4.91 -18.36
C PHE A 100 -24.13 4.25 -17.67
N LEU A 101 -25.36 4.72 -17.93
CA LEU A 101 -26.57 4.34 -17.17
C LEU A 101 -27.49 3.31 -17.84
N GLN A 102 -27.09 2.66 -18.95
CA GLN A 102 -27.96 1.67 -19.62
C GLN A 102 -27.55 0.19 -19.50
N PHE A 103 -26.42 -0.16 -18.87
CA PHE A 103 -25.97 -1.56 -18.79
C PHE A 103 -26.32 -2.29 -17.47
N HIS A 104 -27.31 -1.79 -16.72
CA HIS A 104 -27.70 -2.33 -15.39
C HIS A 104 -29.15 -2.84 -15.32
N ARG A 105 -29.60 -3.66 -16.27
CA ARG A 105 -30.81 -4.46 -16.06
C ARG A 105 -30.56 -5.92 -16.36
N THR A 106 -30.55 -6.72 -15.28
CA THR A 106 -30.45 -8.19 -15.18
C THR A 106 -29.10 -8.79 -14.79
N ILE A 107 -28.38 -8.17 -13.85
CA ILE A 107 -27.47 -8.91 -12.98
C ILE A 107 -28.19 -9.12 -11.65
N THR A 108 -28.61 -10.36 -11.39
CA THR A 108 -29.27 -10.73 -10.13
C THR A 108 -28.31 -10.50 -8.97
N MET A 109 -28.78 -9.86 -7.88
CA MET A 109 -27.98 -9.46 -6.72
C MET A 109 -27.10 -10.58 -6.12
N LYS A 110 -27.47 -11.85 -6.32
CA LYS A 110 -26.70 -13.01 -5.83
C LYS A 110 -25.32 -13.13 -6.48
N THR A 111 -25.17 -12.77 -7.76
CA THR A 111 -23.90 -12.92 -8.49
C THR A 111 -22.89 -11.84 -8.11
N VAL A 112 -23.37 -10.62 -7.78
CA VAL A 112 -22.52 -9.50 -7.37
C VAL A 112 -21.91 -9.75 -5.99
N VAL A 113 -22.70 -10.26 -5.04
CA VAL A 113 -22.22 -10.55 -3.67
C VAL A 113 -21.15 -11.64 -3.67
N VAL A 114 -21.30 -12.67 -4.51
CA VAL A 114 -20.32 -13.76 -4.64
C VAL A 114 -18.99 -13.26 -5.22
N CYS A 115 -19.02 -12.40 -6.24
CA CYS A 115 -17.81 -11.81 -6.82
C CYS A 115 -17.09 -10.85 -5.85
N VAL A 116 -17.84 -10.04 -5.08
CA VAL A 116 -17.26 -9.12 -4.09
C VAL A 116 -16.62 -9.89 -2.92
N LEU A 117 -17.25 -10.96 -2.45
CA LEU A 117 -16.67 -11.83 -1.41
C LEU A 117 -15.42 -12.56 -1.91
N LEU A 118 -15.43 -13.09 -3.13
CA LEU A 118 -14.25 -13.74 -3.73
C LEU A 118 -13.07 -12.77 -3.90
N ALA A 119 -13.31 -11.52 -4.30
CA ALA A 119 -12.27 -10.50 -4.40
C ALA A 119 -11.66 -10.14 -3.03
N PHE A 120 -12.49 -10.06 -1.98
CA PHE A 120 -12.01 -9.77 -0.61
C PHE A 120 -11.15 -10.89 -0.03
N VAL A 121 -11.46 -12.15 -0.33
CA VAL A 121 -10.68 -13.32 0.12
C VAL A 121 -9.31 -13.38 -0.58
N VAL A 122 -9.25 -13.08 -1.87
CA VAL A 122 -7.99 -13.10 -2.64
C VAL A 122 -7.03 -11.98 -2.20
N ALA A 123 -7.54 -10.84 -1.73
CA ALA A 123 -6.73 -9.71 -1.27
C ALA A 123 -6.02 -9.92 0.09
N CYS A 124 -6.44 -10.90 0.91
CA CYS A 124 -5.89 -11.11 2.26
C CYS A 124 -4.71 -12.10 2.33
N ALA A 125 -4.39 -12.82 1.25
CA ALA A 125 -3.52 -13.99 1.32
C ALA A 125 -2.11 -13.79 0.73
N THR A 126 -1.75 -12.60 0.26
CA THR A 126 -0.36 -12.33 -0.12
C THR A 126 0.41 -11.94 1.13
N ALA A 127 1.10 -12.92 1.73
CA ALA A 127 2.21 -12.65 2.63
C ALA A 127 3.05 -11.53 1.99
N MET A 128 3.23 -10.42 2.72
CA MET A 128 3.82 -9.21 2.15
C MET A 128 5.27 -9.49 1.77
N CYS A 129 5.48 -9.90 0.52
CA CYS A 129 6.79 -10.08 -0.08
C CYS A 129 7.04 -8.92 -1.02
N ILE A 130 8.15 -8.21 -0.80
CA ILE A 130 8.63 -7.10 -1.62
C ILE A 130 9.75 -7.64 -2.49
N LYS A 131 9.59 -7.52 -3.80
CA LYS A 131 10.64 -7.83 -4.77
C LYS A 131 11.30 -6.56 -5.27
N GLY A 132 12.63 -6.54 -5.26
CA GLY A 132 13.45 -5.45 -5.76
C GLY A 132 14.37 -5.90 -6.89
N ASN A 133 14.57 -5.03 -7.87
CA ASN A 133 15.49 -5.32 -8.98
C ASN A 133 16.95 -5.22 -8.55
N MET A 134 17.80 -6.07 -9.12
CA MET A 134 19.25 -6.00 -8.96
C MET A 134 19.83 -4.79 -9.71
N LYS A 135 20.86 -4.15 -9.13
CA LYS A 135 21.61 -3.05 -9.75
C LYS A 135 23.00 -3.52 -10.18
N ARG A 136 23.50 -2.95 -11.28
CA ARG A 136 24.84 -3.19 -11.81
C ARG A 136 25.64 -1.89 -11.77
N VAL A 137 26.87 -1.95 -11.28
CA VAL A 137 27.81 -0.83 -11.34
C VAL A 137 29.13 -1.31 -11.96
N PRO A 138 29.61 -0.66 -13.04
CA PRO A 138 30.89 -1.01 -13.63
C PRO A 138 32.05 -0.64 -12.70
N TYR A 139 33.08 -1.47 -12.62
CA TYR A 139 34.29 -1.12 -11.88
C TYR A 139 35.07 -0.02 -12.60
N LYS A 140 35.52 1.00 -11.86
CA LYS A 140 36.23 2.15 -12.40
C LYS A 140 37.63 1.80 -12.96
N TRP A 141 38.22 0.68 -12.52
CA TRP A 141 39.62 0.34 -12.78
C TRP A 141 39.84 -1.10 -13.30
N SER A 142 38.78 -1.87 -13.54
CA SER A 142 38.88 -3.25 -14.03
C SER A 142 37.73 -3.59 -14.97
N LYS A 143 37.95 -4.59 -15.84
CA LYS A 143 36.95 -5.10 -16.78
C LYS A 143 36.00 -6.04 -16.04
N GLY A 144 35.07 -5.49 -15.26
CA GLY A 144 34.05 -6.25 -14.52
C GLY A 144 32.88 -5.38 -14.06
N GLU A 145 31.84 -6.03 -13.58
CA GLU A 145 30.65 -5.39 -13.01
C GLU A 145 30.40 -5.92 -11.59
N LEU A 146 30.05 -5.02 -10.67
CA LEU A 146 29.57 -5.39 -9.34
C LEU A 146 28.05 -5.44 -9.36
N LEU A 147 27.50 -6.61 -9.02
CA LEU A 147 26.08 -6.86 -8.82
C LEU A 147 25.73 -6.68 -7.33
N TYR A 148 24.68 -5.90 -7.05
CA TYR A 148 24.17 -5.71 -5.69
C TYR A 148 22.67 -5.43 -5.68
N CYS A 149 22.05 -5.72 -4.53
CA CYS A 149 20.70 -5.28 -4.22
C CYS A 149 20.75 -4.05 -3.31
N GLU A 150 19.76 -3.18 -3.42
CA GLU A 150 19.63 -2.00 -2.57
C GLU A 150 18.37 -2.12 -1.72
N TYR A 151 18.53 -1.96 -0.41
CA TYR A 151 17.43 -2.03 0.55
C TYR A 151 17.66 -0.98 1.64
N LYS A 152 16.71 -0.05 1.82
CA LYS A 152 16.83 1.08 2.76
C LYS A 152 18.20 1.80 2.64
N GLU A 153 18.59 2.15 1.42
CA GLU A 153 19.86 2.82 1.09
C GLU A 153 21.14 2.01 1.38
N MET A 154 21.01 0.79 1.92
CA MET A 154 22.11 -0.13 2.11
C MET A 154 22.30 -1.02 0.88
N LYS A 155 23.56 -1.34 0.56
CA LYS A 155 23.93 -2.17 -0.59
C LYS A 155 24.35 -3.55 -0.11
N PHE A 156 23.71 -4.57 -0.66
CA PHE A 156 23.91 -5.97 -0.31
C PHE A 156 24.48 -6.74 -1.50
N LYS A 157 25.55 -7.50 -1.27
CA LYS A 157 26.15 -8.34 -2.32
C LYS A 157 25.22 -9.50 -2.66
N VAL A 158 25.20 -9.92 -3.92
CA VAL A 158 24.52 -11.15 -4.34
C VAL A 158 25.00 -12.35 -3.49
N GLY A 159 24.05 -13.17 -3.04
CA GLY A 159 24.22 -14.28 -2.11
C GLY A 159 24.01 -13.92 -0.63
N SER A 160 23.77 -12.65 -0.30
CA SER A 160 23.55 -12.24 1.09
C SER A 160 22.11 -12.45 1.56
N LYS A 161 21.97 -12.85 2.82
CA LYS A 161 20.69 -13.02 3.50
C LYS A 161 20.72 -12.23 4.80
N PHE A 162 19.66 -11.50 5.09
CA PHE A 162 19.56 -10.67 6.30
C PHE A 162 18.11 -10.61 6.80
N THR A 163 17.94 -10.11 8.02
CA THR A 163 16.63 -9.94 8.63
C THR A 163 16.54 -8.53 9.18
N ASP A 164 15.54 -7.78 8.71
CA ASP A 164 15.18 -6.47 9.21
C ASP A 164 14.21 -6.67 10.37
N VAL A 165 14.69 -6.43 11.59
CA VAL A 165 13.91 -6.62 12.82
C VAL A 165 12.92 -5.47 13.04
N ASP A 166 13.18 -4.29 12.47
CA ASP A 166 12.29 -3.14 12.62
C ASP A 166 11.06 -3.28 11.71
N ALA A 167 11.28 -3.78 10.48
CA ALA A 167 10.21 -4.07 9.53
C ALA A 167 9.67 -5.49 9.63
N CYS A 168 10.27 -6.36 10.46
CA CYS A 168 9.97 -7.79 10.52
C CYS A 168 9.97 -8.48 9.17
N MET A 169 11.03 -8.24 8.40
CA MET A 169 11.22 -8.80 7.06
C MET A 169 12.45 -9.68 7.03
N ARG A 170 12.37 -10.83 6.37
CA ARG A 170 13.53 -11.64 6.00
C ARG A 170 13.81 -11.44 4.52
N CYS A 171 15.03 -11.01 4.21
CA CYS A 171 15.46 -10.65 2.87
C CYS A 171 16.57 -11.56 2.35
N SER A 172 16.53 -11.86 1.05
CA SER A 172 17.57 -12.54 0.29
C SER A 172 17.92 -11.69 -0.94
N CYS A 173 19.20 -11.47 -1.19
CA CYS A 173 19.69 -10.86 -2.42
C CYS A 173 20.33 -11.95 -3.27
N ASP A 174 19.64 -12.39 -4.31
CA ASP A 174 20.09 -13.45 -5.21
C ASP A 174 20.34 -12.88 -6.63
N GLU A 175 20.74 -13.73 -7.57
CA GLU A 175 21.00 -13.33 -8.97
C GLU A 175 19.75 -12.74 -9.66
N ASN A 176 18.56 -13.05 -9.13
CA ASN A 176 17.28 -12.55 -9.62
C ASN A 176 16.87 -11.20 -9.00
N GLY A 177 17.62 -10.68 -8.03
CA GLY A 177 17.28 -9.46 -7.29
C GLY A 177 17.03 -9.70 -5.80
N LEU A 178 16.38 -8.71 -5.18
CA LEU A 178 16.04 -8.71 -3.77
C LEU A 178 14.66 -9.34 -3.57
N ASP A 179 14.55 -10.28 -2.65
CA ASP A 179 13.27 -10.83 -2.19
C ASP A 179 13.17 -10.70 -0.68
N CYS A 180 12.22 -9.90 -0.20
CA CYS A 180 11.99 -9.61 1.21
C CYS A 180 10.59 -10.03 1.59
N CYS A 181 10.43 -11.03 2.45
CA CYS A 181 9.12 -11.49 2.92
C CYS A 181 8.94 -11.22 4.42
N GLY A 182 7.72 -10.84 4.79
CA GLY A 182 7.33 -10.68 6.20
C GLY A 182 7.54 -11.96 7.01
N ILE A 183 7.98 -11.82 8.25
CA ILE A 183 8.13 -12.91 9.23
C ILE A 183 7.25 -12.65 10.46
N GLY A 184 6.88 -13.74 11.15
CA GLY A 184 6.08 -13.66 12.37
C GLY A 184 4.67 -13.16 12.10
N TYR A 185 4.22 -12.15 12.86
CA TYR A 185 2.87 -11.60 12.77
C TYR A 185 2.51 -11.14 11.35
N TYR A 186 3.49 -10.59 10.62
CA TYR A 186 3.30 -10.08 9.26
C TYR A 186 3.25 -11.17 8.18
N ALA A 187 3.56 -12.43 8.51
CA ALA A 187 3.41 -13.55 7.59
C ALA A 187 1.95 -14.05 7.47
N GLY A 188 1.03 -13.43 8.21
CA GLY A 188 -0.37 -13.85 8.34
C GLY A 188 -0.56 -14.73 9.57
N VAL A 189 -1.53 -14.39 10.42
CA VAL A 189 -1.74 -15.12 11.69
C VAL A 189 -3.05 -15.87 11.68
N MET A 190 -2.97 -17.13 12.09
CA MET A 190 -4.09 -18.03 12.32
C MET A 190 -4.67 -17.75 13.71
N SER A 191 -5.97 -17.47 13.81
CA SER A 191 -6.64 -17.30 15.11
C SER A 191 -6.90 -18.68 15.73
N ILE A 192 -6.47 -18.87 16.98
CA ILE A 192 -6.74 -20.07 17.78
C ILE A 192 -7.76 -19.69 18.84
N GLU A 193 -8.89 -20.41 18.89
CA GLU A 193 -9.94 -20.13 19.86
C GLU A 193 -9.42 -20.32 21.30
N GLY A 194 -9.62 -19.32 22.16
CA GLY A 194 -9.15 -19.35 23.55
C GLY A 194 -7.74 -18.78 23.77
N CYS A 195 -7.06 -18.39 22.71
CA CYS A 195 -5.72 -17.81 22.78
C CYS A 195 -5.68 -16.39 22.21
N GLU A 196 -4.83 -15.56 22.80
CA GLU A 196 -4.53 -14.20 22.37
C GLU A 196 -3.13 -14.17 21.74
N ILE A 197 -3.04 -13.58 20.55
CA ILE A 197 -1.80 -13.34 19.83
C ILE A 197 -1.21 -12.05 20.38
N VAL A 198 -0.10 -12.15 21.10
CA VAL A 198 0.64 -11.00 21.61
C VAL A 198 1.86 -10.79 20.72
N PRO A 199 1.97 -9.64 20.03
CA PRO A 199 3.16 -9.33 19.25
C PRO A 199 4.33 -9.05 20.19
N ASP A 200 5.43 -9.77 20.00
CA ASP A 200 6.71 -9.51 20.67
C ASP A 200 7.78 -9.31 19.59
N HIS A 201 7.95 -8.05 19.17
CA HIS A 201 8.78 -7.69 18.03
C HIS A 201 8.35 -8.46 16.77
N CYS A 202 9.26 -9.24 16.16
CA CYS A 202 8.98 -10.09 15.00
C CYS A 202 8.60 -11.53 15.36
N LYS A 203 8.42 -11.82 16.65
CA LYS A 203 7.91 -13.10 17.13
C LYS A 203 6.46 -12.94 17.54
N ILE A 204 5.74 -14.04 17.43
CA ILE A 204 4.39 -14.14 17.95
C ILE A 204 4.48 -14.96 19.24
N ALA A 205 4.03 -14.38 20.35
CA ALA A 205 3.72 -15.15 21.53
C ALA A 205 2.21 -15.44 21.50
N ILE A 206 1.84 -16.71 21.54
CA ILE A 206 0.44 -17.11 21.66
C ILE A 206 0.22 -17.43 23.13
N LEU A 207 -0.56 -16.59 23.82
CA LEU A 207 -0.86 -16.75 25.23
C LEU A 207 -2.33 -17.14 25.41
N ASN A 208 -2.67 -17.78 26.52
CA ASN A 208 -4.08 -17.94 26.89
C ASN A 208 -4.75 -16.55 27.09
N LYS A 209 -6.08 -16.48 27.08
CA LYS A 209 -6.84 -15.23 27.36
C LYS A 209 -6.44 -14.51 28.65
N ASN A 210 -5.85 -15.23 29.61
CA ASN A 210 -5.40 -14.69 30.89
C ASN A 210 -3.96 -14.17 30.87
N LYS A 211 -3.23 -14.34 29.75
CA LYS A 211 -1.82 -13.97 29.57
C LYS A 211 -0.85 -14.62 30.57
N THR A 212 -1.23 -15.77 31.15
CA THR A 212 -0.45 -16.44 32.20
C THR A 212 0.39 -17.60 31.70
N ALA A 213 0.03 -18.19 30.56
CA ALA A 213 0.73 -19.34 30.00
C ALA A 213 0.75 -19.27 28.46
N LEU A 214 1.79 -19.86 27.87
CA LEU A 214 1.86 -20.10 26.43
C LEU A 214 0.76 -21.10 26.03
N CYS A 215 0.02 -20.78 24.97
CA CYS A 215 -0.81 -21.77 24.30
C CYS A 215 0.11 -22.69 23.48
N HIS A 216 0.02 -23.99 23.76
CA HIS A 216 0.70 -25.05 23.02
C HIS A 216 -0.26 -25.74 22.05
#